data_AF-A0AAW4VQA0-F1
#
_entry.id   AF-A0AAW4VQA0-F1
#
_cell.length_a   1.000
_cell.length_b   1.000
_cell.length_c   1.000
_cell.angle_alpha   90.00
_cell.angle_beta   90.00
_cell.angle_gamma   90.00
#
_symmetry.space_group_name_H-M   'P 1'
#
loop_
_entity.id
_entity.type
_entity.pdbx_description
1 polymer ?
#
loop_
_entity_poly.entity_id
_entity_poly.type
_entity_poly.pdbx_seq_one_letter_code
_entity_poly.pdbx_strand_id
1 'polypeptide(L)'
;MEELQQIVLQEIINCEGTVEKIAIMKKNTNLFKNIQIALFDEESSNFEDIENRSFGKYHLCSIGDYCKMWILDNNNTERVQLNVAKRVYFDINIISRIDDYLNGKIIDDELDLVDFLNYIKNENYDLEIGNSVIERLSKSYNERLFRRSMESFYKYLHADSFGKELALETVNQGEFERFYNYYKQIGQMCNDDNLNRQYDFIFCMMMKAIIIKADKKCCNKVDELVKFCLNELKCIMINELYLLCLYLENNQDVIKHTFAKFHSSIKNGLENAVRNTTWDIYHARLIEQEMSLYDEKTQMVILPYFATNDRGVKDYWSINPRKMVVIKDNRPINIYIHNIGDIETMINDKNLYYQIVDPSNQIKRRIEINNINIIEVKTSLLAKLKNVTI
;
A
#
# COMPACT_ATOMS: atom_id res chain seq x y z
N MET A 1 5.19 -14.62 -28.70
CA MET A 1 6.05 -13.58 -28.09
C MET A 1 5.66 -13.32 -26.64
N GLU A 2 4.40 -13.03 -26.33
CA GLU A 2 3.95 -12.80 -24.93
C GLU A 2 4.10 -14.01 -24.02
N GLU A 3 3.76 -15.21 -24.48
CA GLU A 3 3.89 -16.46 -23.69
C GLU A 3 5.36 -16.76 -23.34
N LEU A 4 6.27 -16.59 -24.30
CA LEU A 4 7.71 -16.74 -24.07
C LEU A 4 8.23 -15.69 -23.07
N GLN A 5 7.78 -14.44 -23.18
CA GLN A 5 8.15 -13.38 -22.23
C GLN A 5 7.65 -13.70 -20.80
N GLN A 6 6.45 -14.26 -20.65
CA GLN A 6 5.94 -14.71 -19.36
C GLN A 6 6.77 -15.86 -18.77
N ILE A 7 7.15 -16.84 -19.58
CA ILE A 7 7.99 -17.96 -19.14
C ILE A 7 9.35 -17.44 -18.63
N VAL A 8 10.01 -16.58 -19.40
CA VAL A 8 11.32 -16.02 -19.00
C VAL A 8 11.17 -15.11 -17.78
N LEU A 9 10.08 -14.36 -17.67
CA LEU A 9 9.82 -13.56 -16.47
C LEU A 9 9.66 -14.44 -15.23
N GLN A 10 8.96 -15.57 -15.35
CA GLN A 10 8.81 -16.52 -14.26
C GLN A 10 10.15 -17.16 -13.86
N GLU A 11 11.02 -17.41 -14.83
CA GLU A 11 12.40 -17.86 -14.59
C GLU A 11 13.18 -16.82 -13.74
N ILE A 12 13.07 -15.53 -14.07
CA ILE A 12 13.69 -14.43 -13.31
C ILE A 12 13.09 -14.32 -11.89
N ILE A 13 11.77 -14.43 -11.75
CA ILE A 13 11.08 -14.38 -10.44
C ILE A 13 11.56 -15.51 -9.52
N ASN A 14 11.75 -16.71 -10.07
CA ASN A 14 12.15 -17.89 -9.31
C ASN A 14 13.65 -17.97 -9.06
N CYS A 15 14.45 -17.18 -9.78
CA CYS A 15 15.89 -17.12 -9.61
C CYS A 15 16.27 -16.38 -8.31
N GLU A 16 17.17 -16.96 -7.52
CA GLU A 16 17.66 -16.35 -6.28
C GLU A 16 18.74 -15.31 -6.54
N GLY A 17 19.73 -15.62 -7.41
CA GLY A 17 20.92 -14.78 -7.58
C GLY A 17 20.79 -13.68 -8.63
N THR A 18 21.21 -12.46 -8.28
CA THR A 18 21.09 -11.29 -9.18
C THR A 18 21.96 -11.37 -10.42
N VAL A 19 23.13 -12.00 -10.32
CA VAL A 19 23.98 -12.31 -11.48
C VAL A 19 23.26 -13.21 -12.49
N GLU A 20 22.50 -14.18 -12.01
CA GLU A 20 21.73 -15.10 -12.86
C GLU A 20 20.52 -14.38 -13.48
N LYS A 21 19.78 -13.56 -12.72
CA LYS A 21 18.73 -12.68 -13.26
C LYS A 21 19.26 -11.81 -14.40
N ILE A 22 20.41 -11.18 -14.20
CA ILE A 22 21.10 -10.37 -15.23
C ILE A 22 21.45 -11.22 -16.46
N ALA A 23 21.98 -12.43 -16.27
CA ALA A 23 22.33 -13.32 -17.38
C ALA A 23 21.10 -13.73 -18.21
N ILE A 24 19.98 -14.05 -17.53
CA ILE A 24 18.70 -14.37 -18.18
C ILE A 24 18.19 -13.17 -18.99
N MET A 25 18.22 -11.97 -18.41
CA MET A 25 17.80 -10.74 -19.12
C MET A 25 18.69 -10.47 -20.35
N LYS A 26 20.01 -10.56 -20.21
CA LYS A 26 20.98 -10.37 -21.32
C LYS A 26 20.78 -11.37 -22.46
N LYS A 27 20.45 -12.62 -22.15
CA LYS A 27 20.15 -13.64 -23.16
C LYS A 27 18.84 -13.35 -23.93
N ASN A 28 17.94 -12.58 -23.32
CA ASN A 28 16.58 -12.36 -23.80
C ASN A 28 16.27 -10.87 -24.11
N THR A 29 17.27 -10.06 -24.46
CA THR A 29 17.16 -8.57 -24.58
C THR A 29 15.93 -8.08 -25.35
N ASN A 30 15.57 -8.74 -26.46
CA ASN A 30 14.41 -8.38 -27.29
C ASN A 30 13.06 -8.54 -26.55
N LEU A 31 12.98 -9.46 -25.59
CA LEU A 31 11.78 -9.68 -24.77
C LEU A 31 11.66 -8.65 -23.64
N PHE A 32 12.76 -8.00 -23.22
CA PHE A 32 12.79 -7.12 -22.04
C PHE A 32 12.94 -5.63 -22.39
N LYS A 33 12.77 -5.25 -23.66
CA LYS A 33 12.94 -3.86 -24.13
C LYS A 33 12.13 -2.81 -23.34
N ASN A 34 10.95 -3.19 -22.87
CA ASN A 34 10.04 -2.32 -22.12
C ASN A 34 9.70 -2.93 -20.74
N ILE A 35 10.60 -3.73 -20.19
CA ILE A 35 10.46 -4.31 -18.86
C ILE A 35 11.55 -3.75 -17.97
N GLN A 36 11.15 -3.31 -16.79
CA GLN A 36 12.06 -2.91 -15.73
C GLN A 36 11.83 -3.80 -14.53
N ILE A 37 12.92 -4.09 -13.83
CA ILE A 37 12.86 -4.92 -12.64
C ILE A 37 13.61 -4.18 -11.53
N ALA A 38 12.92 -3.88 -10.44
CA ALA A 38 13.55 -3.42 -9.21
C ALA A 38 13.59 -4.59 -8.22
N LEU A 39 14.80 -4.97 -7.80
CA LEU A 39 15.05 -5.91 -6.72
C LEU A 39 15.16 -5.13 -5.41
N PHE A 40 14.77 -5.74 -4.29
CA PHE A 40 14.79 -5.10 -2.95
C PHE A 40 15.48 -5.98 -1.90
N ASP A 41 16.10 -7.09 -2.31
CA ASP A 41 16.69 -8.12 -1.47
C ASP A 41 18.20 -8.29 -1.67
N GLU A 42 18.87 -7.32 -2.31
CA GLU A 42 20.32 -7.36 -2.50
C GLU A 42 21.13 -7.09 -1.23
N GLU A 43 22.44 -7.36 -1.28
CA GLU A 43 23.37 -6.99 -0.19
C GLU A 43 23.52 -5.47 -0.04
N SER A 44 23.46 -4.73 -1.16
CA SER A 44 23.56 -3.27 -1.21
C SER A 44 22.92 -2.73 -2.48
N SER A 45 22.46 -1.49 -2.45
CA SER A 45 21.91 -0.80 -3.61
C SER A 45 22.97 -0.51 -4.68
N ASN A 46 22.50 -0.31 -5.91
CA ASN A 46 23.33 0.21 -7.01
C ASN A 46 23.29 1.73 -7.15
N PHE A 47 22.67 2.45 -6.21
CA PHE A 47 22.61 3.91 -6.10
C PHE A 47 22.90 4.36 -4.65
N GLU A 48 22.87 5.67 -4.37
CA GLU A 48 23.12 6.19 -3.01
C GLU A 48 22.17 5.59 -1.97
N ASP A 49 22.61 5.44 -0.72
CA ASP A 49 21.79 4.88 0.35
C ASP A 49 20.62 5.83 0.66
N ILE A 50 19.39 5.35 0.45
CA ILE A 50 18.18 6.11 0.78
C ILE A 50 17.36 5.31 1.79
N GLU A 51 17.15 5.90 2.95
CA GLU A 51 16.59 5.20 4.11
C GLU A 51 15.22 5.75 4.53
N ASN A 52 14.54 4.94 5.32
CA ASN A 52 13.44 5.40 6.17
C ASN A 52 13.90 6.53 7.09
N ARG A 53 13.00 7.46 7.37
CA ARG A 53 13.24 8.57 8.30
C ARG A 53 12.12 8.69 9.31
N SER A 54 12.45 9.12 10.51
CA SER A 54 11.48 9.29 11.60
C SER A 54 11.83 10.50 12.45
N PHE A 55 10.82 11.26 12.83
CA PHE A 55 10.90 12.46 13.65
C PHE A 55 9.81 12.34 14.71
N GLY A 56 10.18 11.98 15.94
CA GLY A 56 9.23 11.57 16.96
C GLY A 56 8.28 10.47 16.46
N LYS A 57 6.99 10.80 16.35
CA LYS A 57 5.94 9.89 15.87
C LYS A 57 5.64 10.00 14.36
N TYR A 58 6.32 10.88 13.65
CA TYR A 58 6.18 11.06 12.21
C TYR A 58 7.17 10.15 11.48
N HIS A 59 6.69 9.48 10.44
CA HIS A 59 7.43 8.46 9.72
C HIS A 59 7.34 8.68 8.22
N LEU A 60 8.50 8.67 7.56
CA LEU A 60 8.62 8.57 6.12
C LEU A 60 9.06 7.14 5.79
N CYS A 61 8.11 6.36 5.29
CA CYS A 61 8.27 4.93 5.07
C CYS A 61 8.50 4.67 3.59
N SER A 62 9.65 4.12 3.22
CA SER A 62 9.87 3.51 1.92
C SER A 62 8.94 2.31 1.78
N ILE A 63 8.47 2.07 0.57
CA ILE A 63 7.58 0.93 0.28
C ILE A 63 8.36 -0.35 -0.09
N GLY A 64 9.69 -0.30 0.03
CA GLY A 64 10.66 -1.40 -0.11
C GLY A 64 11.97 -1.00 0.57
N ASP A 65 12.92 -1.93 0.70
CA ASP A 65 14.24 -1.64 1.27
C ASP A 65 15.15 -1.02 0.20
N TYR A 66 15.22 0.31 0.15
CA TYR A 66 16.00 1.04 -0.84
C TYR A 66 17.52 0.94 -0.63
N CYS A 67 17.99 0.56 0.56
CA CYS A 67 19.41 0.26 0.81
C CYS A 67 19.84 -1.06 0.15
N LYS A 68 18.87 -1.89 -0.24
CA LYS A 68 19.06 -3.17 -0.92
C LYS A 68 18.46 -3.18 -2.32
N MET A 69 18.19 -1.99 -2.85
CA MET A 69 17.47 -1.88 -4.11
C MET A 69 18.42 -1.91 -5.30
N TRP A 70 18.11 -2.77 -6.27
CA TRP A 70 18.88 -2.90 -7.50
C TRP A 70 17.97 -2.86 -8.71
N ILE A 71 18.20 -1.89 -9.59
CA ILE A 71 17.42 -1.76 -10.81
C ILE A 71 18.10 -2.48 -11.95
N LEU A 72 17.34 -3.35 -12.61
CA LEU A 72 17.69 -4.02 -13.84
C LEU A 72 16.82 -3.46 -14.96
N ASP A 73 17.45 -2.86 -15.96
CA ASP A 73 16.82 -2.53 -17.23
C ASP A 73 17.77 -2.88 -18.40
N ASN A 74 17.28 -2.75 -19.64
CA ASN A 74 18.09 -3.08 -20.82
C ASN A 74 19.33 -2.19 -21.02
N ASN A 75 19.39 -1.02 -20.38
CA ASN A 75 20.48 -0.05 -20.45
C ASN A 75 21.43 -0.14 -19.23
N ASN A 76 20.95 -0.65 -18.09
CA ASN A 76 21.61 -0.64 -16.79
C ASN A 76 21.65 -2.06 -16.23
N THR A 77 22.70 -2.81 -16.61
CA THR A 77 22.98 -4.16 -16.07
C THR A 77 24.26 -4.20 -15.21
N GLU A 78 24.86 -3.04 -14.94
CA GLU A 78 26.06 -2.83 -14.12
C GLU A 78 25.78 -1.72 -13.08
N ARG A 79 26.76 -1.40 -12.21
CA ARG A 79 26.63 -0.29 -11.25
C ARG A 79 26.55 1.03 -12.04
N VAL A 80 25.38 1.66 -12.07
CA VAL A 80 25.15 2.93 -12.78
C VAL A 80 24.67 3.97 -11.77
N GLN A 81 25.17 5.20 -11.92
CA GLN A 81 24.63 6.33 -11.16
C GLN A 81 23.23 6.65 -11.69
N LEU A 82 22.20 6.14 -10.99
CA LEU A 82 20.81 6.37 -11.34
C LEU A 82 20.40 7.76 -10.85
N ASN A 83 19.69 8.51 -11.69
CA ASN A 83 19.01 9.73 -11.26
C ASN A 83 17.75 9.33 -10.50
N VAL A 84 17.66 9.70 -9.24
CA VAL A 84 16.55 9.33 -8.36
C VAL A 84 15.68 10.54 -8.06
N ALA A 85 14.39 10.44 -8.36
CA ALA A 85 13.35 11.31 -7.84
C ALA A 85 12.67 10.63 -6.65
N LYS A 86 12.20 11.40 -5.68
CA LYS A 86 11.49 10.86 -4.50
C LYS A 86 10.07 11.40 -4.50
N ARG A 87 9.08 10.54 -4.32
CA ARG A 87 7.67 10.93 -4.20
C ARG A 87 7.13 10.51 -2.86
N VAL A 88 6.45 11.41 -2.17
CA VAL A 88 5.81 11.12 -0.88
C VAL A 88 4.30 11.18 -1.00
N TYR A 89 3.64 10.08 -0.64
CA TYR A 89 2.21 9.95 -0.48
C TYR A 89 1.86 10.28 0.96
N PHE A 90 1.16 11.38 1.18
CA PHE A 90 0.76 11.79 2.52
C PHE A 90 -0.51 11.06 2.95
N ASP A 91 -0.46 10.47 4.13
CA ASP A 91 -1.61 10.03 4.89
C ASP A 91 -2.49 11.23 5.29
N ILE A 92 -3.81 11.00 5.37
CA ILE A 92 -4.78 11.99 5.79
C ILE A 92 -4.50 12.51 7.21
N ASN A 93 -3.84 11.72 8.05
CA ASN A 93 -3.43 12.14 9.39
C ASN A 93 -2.34 13.24 9.37
N ILE A 94 -1.46 13.26 8.36
CA ILE A 94 -0.46 14.32 8.20
C ILE A 94 -1.10 15.58 7.62
N ILE A 95 -1.96 15.43 6.61
CA ILE A 95 -2.70 16.54 6.00
C ILE A 95 -3.52 17.28 7.08
N SER A 96 -4.17 16.52 7.96
CA SER A 96 -4.95 17.08 9.07
C SER A 96 -4.07 17.79 10.10
N ARG A 97 -2.83 17.33 10.31
CA ARG A 97 -1.86 17.97 11.23
C ARG A 97 -1.29 19.27 10.67
N ILE A 98 -1.04 19.33 9.37
CA ILE A 98 -0.69 20.58 8.66
C ILE A 98 -1.81 21.61 8.87
N ASP A 99 -3.07 21.21 8.63
CA ASP A 99 -4.23 22.08 8.85
C ASP A 99 -4.33 22.56 10.29
N ASP A 100 -4.22 21.65 11.27
CA ASP A 100 -4.28 21.98 12.68
C ASP A 100 -3.19 22.98 13.11
N TYR A 101 -1.95 22.78 12.65
CA TYR A 101 -0.81 23.64 12.95
C TYR A 101 -1.00 25.06 12.40
N LEU A 102 -1.33 25.19 11.11
CA LEU A 102 -1.51 26.49 10.46
C LEU A 102 -2.73 27.26 10.96
N ASN A 103 -3.71 26.57 11.53
CA ASN A 103 -4.89 27.17 12.14
C ASN A 103 -4.75 27.40 13.66
N GLY A 104 -3.53 27.30 14.19
CA GLY A 104 -3.22 27.68 15.58
C GLY A 104 -3.73 26.70 16.63
N LYS A 105 -4.01 25.43 16.27
CA LYS A 105 -4.27 24.41 17.28
C LYS A 105 -2.98 24.03 17.99
N ILE A 106 -3.10 23.76 19.29
CA ILE A 106 -1.99 23.26 20.11
C ILE A 106 -1.64 21.84 19.65
N ILE A 107 -0.36 21.62 19.36
CA ILE A 107 0.21 20.34 18.95
C ILE A 107 1.34 20.01 19.92
N ASP A 108 1.20 18.92 20.68
CA ASP A 108 2.18 18.53 21.71
C ASP A 108 3.55 18.17 21.14
N ASP A 109 3.59 17.75 19.88
CA ASP A 109 4.77 17.32 19.12
C ASP A 109 5.11 18.29 17.98
N GLU A 110 4.99 19.59 18.25
CA GLU A 110 5.15 20.66 17.26
C GLU A 110 6.51 20.61 16.55
N LEU A 111 7.60 20.45 17.31
CA LEU A 111 8.96 20.43 16.77
C LEU A 111 9.18 19.26 15.80
N ASP A 112 8.73 18.06 16.18
CA ASP A 112 8.85 16.87 15.34
C ASP A 112 8.08 17.02 14.01
N LEU A 113 6.89 17.64 14.04
CA LEU A 113 6.10 17.94 12.84
C LEU A 113 6.84 18.92 11.92
N VAL A 114 7.41 19.98 12.50
CA VAL A 114 8.12 21.01 11.75
C VAL A 114 9.39 20.46 11.11
N ASP A 115 10.19 19.70 11.86
CA ASP A 115 11.41 19.07 11.36
C ASP A 115 11.09 18.05 10.26
N PHE A 116 10.03 17.26 10.44
CA PHE A 116 9.58 16.27 9.45
C PHE A 116 9.21 16.90 8.12
N LEU A 117 8.39 17.95 8.13
CA LEU A 117 7.92 18.61 6.90
C LEU A 117 9.03 19.43 6.23
N ASN A 118 9.90 20.07 7.03
CA ASN A 118 11.09 20.74 6.48
C ASN A 118 12.08 19.75 5.87
N TYR A 119 12.26 18.57 6.46
CA TYR A 119 13.08 17.52 5.85
C TYR A 119 12.56 17.13 4.47
N ILE A 120 11.26 16.90 4.33
CA ILE A 120 10.64 16.57 3.03
C ILE A 120 10.88 17.67 1.99
N LYS A 121 10.84 18.94 2.39
CA LYS A 121 11.13 20.09 1.52
C LYS A 121 12.60 20.17 1.10
N ASN A 122 13.51 20.11 2.08
CA ASN A 122 14.95 20.18 1.84
C ASN A 122 15.45 19.07 0.92
N GLU A 123 14.82 17.91 1.01
CA GLU A 123 15.15 16.72 0.22
C GLU A 123 14.45 16.68 -1.15
N ASN A 124 13.67 17.70 -1.51
CA ASN A 124 12.98 17.86 -2.79
C ASN A 124 12.07 16.67 -3.18
N TYR A 125 11.23 16.21 -2.25
CA TYR A 125 10.22 15.21 -2.57
C TYR A 125 9.07 15.80 -3.40
N ASP A 126 8.62 15.07 -4.43
CA ASP A 126 7.31 15.28 -5.05
C ASP A 126 6.22 14.94 -4.04
N LEU A 127 5.24 15.83 -3.86
CA LEU A 127 4.18 15.64 -2.86
C LEU A 127 2.89 15.14 -3.52
N GLU A 128 2.31 14.06 -2.99
CA GLU A 128 1.08 13.45 -3.49
C GLU A 128 0.08 13.20 -2.34
N ILE A 129 -1.20 13.49 -2.59
CA ILE A 129 -2.30 13.35 -1.62
C ILE A 129 -3.51 12.60 -2.18
N GLY A 130 -3.48 12.16 -3.45
CA GLY A 130 -4.62 11.54 -4.14
C GLY A 130 -5.30 10.42 -3.34
N ASN A 131 -4.53 9.47 -2.82
CA ASN A 131 -5.03 8.34 -2.03
C ASN A 131 -5.81 8.79 -0.78
N SER A 132 -5.26 9.76 -0.04
CA SER A 132 -5.90 10.34 1.14
C SER A 132 -7.15 11.15 0.80
N VAL A 133 -7.19 11.79 -0.38
CA VAL A 133 -8.38 12.48 -0.86
C VAL A 133 -9.48 11.49 -1.25
N ILE A 134 -9.14 10.38 -1.89
CA ILE A 134 -10.08 9.28 -2.20
C ILE A 134 -10.68 8.72 -0.90
N GLU A 135 -9.84 8.40 0.10
CA GLU A 135 -10.31 7.95 1.43
C GLU A 135 -11.24 8.99 2.07
N ARG A 136 -10.86 10.28 2.04
CA ARG A 136 -11.63 11.34 2.70
C ARG A 136 -13.01 11.49 2.08
N LEU A 137 -13.11 11.47 0.74
CA LEU A 137 -14.38 11.63 0.03
C LEU A 137 -15.23 10.35 0.03
N SER A 138 -14.64 9.17 0.27
CA SER A 138 -15.40 7.93 0.47
C SER A 138 -16.14 7.90 1.82
N LYS A 139 -15.78 8.79 2.75
CA LYS A 139 -16.38 8.93 4.08
C LYS A 139 -17.34 10.12 4.10
N SER A 140 -18.20 10.20 5.11
CA SER A 140 -18.95 11.43 5.38
C SER A 140 -17.95 12.54 5.69
N TYR A 141 -17.96 13.62 4.89
CA TYR A 141 -17.02 14.74 5.03
C TYR A 141 -17.74 16.08 5.05
N ASN A 142 -17.08 17.06 5.67
CA ASN A 142 -17.52 18.45 5.67
C ASN A 142 -16.73 19.23 4.62
N GLU A 143 -17.40 19.67 3.54
CA GLU A 143 -16.78 20.40 2.42
C GLU A 143 -15.94 21.59 2.90
N ARG A 144 -16.43 22.35 3.90
CA ARG A 144 -15.69 23.51 4.44
C ARG A 144 -14.39 23.10 5.12
N LEU A 145 -14.42 22.04 5.94
CA LEU A 145 -13.22 21.53 6.60
C LEU A 145 -12.25 20.89 5.60
N PHE A 146 -12.77 20.20 4.60
CA PHE A 146 -11.96 19.62 3.53
C PHE A 146 -11.25 20.71 2.72
N ARG A 147 -11.99 21.71 2.23
CA ARG A 147 -11.41 22.85 1.49
C ARG A 147 -10.35 23.59 2.32
N ARG A 148 -10.60 23.79 3.62
CA ARG A 148 -9.60 24.38 4.54
C ARG A 148 -8.32 23.53 4.63
N SER A 149 -8.46 22.22 4.79
CA SER A 149 -7.31 21.30 4.85
C SER A 149 -6.52 21.30 3.55
N MET A 150 -7.22 21.37 2.40
CA MET A 150 -6.59 21.47 1.09
C MET A 150 -5.86 22.80 0.91
N GLU A 151 -6.39 23.91 1.43
CA GLU A 151 -5.73 25.22 1.41
C GLU A 151 -4.45 25.21 2.27
N SER A 152 -4.53 24.64 3.48
CA SER A 152 -3.37 24.45 4.37
C SER A 152 -2.28 23.61 3.70
N PHE A 153 -2.65 22.51 3.02
CA PHE A 153 -1.70 21.71 2.26
C PHE A 153 -1.16 22.44 1.03
N TYR A 154 -1.99 23.20 0.31
CA TYR A 154 -1.55 24.02 -0.83
C TYR A 154 -0.50 25.04 -0.43
N LYS A 155 -0.69 25.73 0.70
CA LYS A 155 0.32 26.62 1.28
C LYS A 155 1.64 25.90 1.52
N TYR A 156 1.59 24.74 2.17
CA TYR A 156 2.78 23.91 2.36
C TYR A 156 3.40 23.47 1.03
N LEU A 157 2.61 23.04 0.04
CA LEU A 157 3.10 22.60 -1.28
C LEU A 157 3.95 23.66 -1.97
N HIS A 158 3.56 24.94 -1.88
CA HIS A 158 4.25 26.05 -2.55
C HIS A 158 5.28 26.80 -1.70
N ALA A 159 5.40 26.45 -0.43
CA ALA A 159 6.41 27.04 0.45
C ALA A 159 7.79 26.39 0.30
N ASP A 160 8.84 27.17 0.55
CA ASP A 160 10.22 26.66 0.65
C ASP A 160 10.45 25.92 1.98
N SER A 161 9.78 26.34 3.05
CA SER A 161 9.86 25.76 4.39
C SER A 161 8.50 25.72 5.07
N PHE A 162 8.34 24.84 6.04
CA PHE A 162 7.16 24.74 6.89
C PHE A 162 7.35 25.48 8.22
N GLY A 163 6.44 26.40 8.52
CA GLY A 163 6.43 27.19 9.74
C GLY A 163 5.13 27.98 9.93
N LYS A 164 4.99 28.66 11.08
CA LYS A 164 3.75 29.38 11.45
C LYS A 164 3.46 30.56 10.53
N GLU A 165 4.49 31.13 9.91
CA GLU A 165 4.41 32.21 8.94
C GLU A 165 3.52 31.87 7.74
N LEU A 166 3.46 30.59 7.34
CA LEU A 166 2.58 30.12 6.25
C LEU A 166 1.10 30.39 6.52
N ALA A 167 0.69 30.47 7.79
CA ALA A 167 -0.68 30.80 8.16
C ALA A 167 -1.09 32.18 7.61
N LEU A 168 -0.14 33.13 7.51
CA LEU A 168 -0.36 34.50 7.06
C LEU A 168 -0.23 34.67 5.54
N GLU A 169 0.31 33.68 4.83
CA GLU A 169 0.52 33.78 3.40
C GLU A 169 -0.81 33.84 2.62
N THR A 170 -0.84 34.72 1.63
CA THR A 170 -1.96 34.86 0.71
C THR A 170 -1.89 33.81 -0.40
N VAL A 171 -2.99 33.07 -0.57
CA VAL A 171 -3.11 32.08 -1.63
C VAL A 171 -3.66 32.72 -2.90
N ASN A 172 -3.01 32.45 -4.04
CA ASN A 172 -3.58 32.75 -5.34
C ASN A 172 -4.85 31.92 -5.56
N GLN A 173 -6.01 32.56 -5.44
CA GLN A 173 -7.30 31.88 -5.47
C GLN A 173 -7.54 31.12 -6.78
N GLY A 174 -7.07 31.65 -7.92
CA GLY A 174 -7.25 30.99 -9.21
C GLY A 174 -6.46 29.68 -9.33
N GLU A 175 -5.24 29.65 -8.79
CA GLU A 175 -4.39 28.46 -8.77
C GLU A 175 -4.88 27.45 -7.73
N PHE A 176 -5.28 27.92 -6.55
CA PHE A 176 -5.87 27.06 -5.52
C PHE A 176 -7.15 26.38 -6.00
N GLU A 177 -8.05 27.10 -6.70
CA GLU A 177 -9.25 26.46 -7.25
C GLU A 177 -8.92 25.39 -8.29
N ARG A 178 -7.86 25.56 -9.10
CA ARG A 178 -7.41 24.49 -10.02
C ARG A 178 -6.89 23.29 -9.27
N PHE A 179 -6.02 23.50 -8.28
CA PHE A 179 -5.49 22.46 -7.40
C PHE A 179 -6.61 21.70 -6.67
N TYR A 180 -7.55 22.46 -6.07
CA TYR A 180 -8.68 21.91 -5.35
C TYR A 180 -9.57 21.05 -6.25
N ASN A 181 -9.93 21.56 -7.44
CA ASN A 181 -10.78 20.83 -8.37
C ASN A 181 -10.10 19.60 -8.95
N TYR A 182 -8.78 19.65 -9.22
CA TYR A 182 -7.99 18.50 -9.64
C TYR A 182 -8.06 17.36 -8.61
N TYR A 183 -7.75 17.66 -7.35
CA TYR A 183 -7.80 16.65 -6.30
C TYR A 183 -9.22 16.20 -5.97
N LYS A 184 -10.21 17.10 -6.05
CA LYS A 184 -11.62 16.72 -5.90
C LYS A 184 -12.05 15.75 -7.00
N GLN A 185 -11.57 15.92 -8.23
CA GLN A 185 -11.81 14.98 -9.32
C GLN A 185 -11.14 13.62 -9.08
N ILE A 186 -9.88 13.60 -8.61
CA ILE A 186 -9.24 12.35 -8.16
C ILE A 186 -10.06 11.69 -7.06
N GLY A 187 -10.52 12.45 -6.08
CA GLY A 187 -11.34 11.95 -4.99
C GLY A 187 -12.67 11.33 -5.44
N GLN A 188 -13.22 11.74 -6.60
CA GLN A 188 -14.41 11.10 -7.17
C GLN A 188 -14.17 9.65 -7.61
N MET A 189 -12.91 9.19 -7.70
CA MET A 189 -12.55 7.78 -7.85
C MET A 189 -13.03 6.91 -6.68
N CYS A 190 -13.45 7.51 -5.54
CA CYS A 190 -14.21 6.78 -4.52
C CYS A 190 -15.56 6.24 -5.02
N ASN A 191 -16.04 6.67 -6.20
CA ASN A 191 -17.22 6.13 -6.86
C ASN A 191 -16.86 5.15 -7.99
N ASP A 192 -15.57 4.89 -8.24
CA ASP A 192 -15.16 3.90 -9.24
C ASP A 192 -15.49 2.49 -8.74
N ASP A 193 -16.24 1.74 -9.55
CA ASP A 193 -16.70 0.40 -9.18
C ASP A 193 -15.55 -0.57 -8.94
N ASN A 194 -14.45 -0.48 -9.69
CA ASN A 194 -13.32 -1.39 -9.55
C ASN A 194 -12.54 -1.11 -8.26
N LEU A 195 -12.25 0.16 -7.97
CA LEU A 195 -11.57 0.56 -6.74
C LEU A 195 -12.41 0.23 -5.50
N ASN A 196 -13.71 0.51 -5.55
CA ASN A 196 -14.63 0.15 -4.49
C ASN A 196 -14.68 -1.36 -4.25
N ARG A 197 -14.70 -2.15 -5.34
CA ARG A 197 -14.64 -3.61 -5.23
C ARG A 197 -13.34 -4.08 -4.59
N GLN A 198 -12.18 -3.52 -4.95
CA GLN A 198 -10.91 -3.89 -4.34
C GLN A 198 -10.89 -3.61 -2.84
N TYR A 199 -11.29 -2.41 -2.43
CA TYR A 199 -11.45 -2.07 -1.02
C TYR A 199 -12.42 -3.04 -0.31
N ASP A 200 -13.57 -3.33 -0.92
CA ASP A 200 -14.57 -4.21 -0.33
C ASP A 200 -14.07 -5.66 -0.18
N PHE A 201 -13.23 -6.16 -1.08
CA PHE A 201 -12.60 -7.48 -0.94
C PHE A 201 -11.70 -7.52 0.30
N ILE A 202 -10.79 -6.54 0.46
CA ILE A 202 -9.92 -6.45 1.63
C ILE A 202 -10.77 -6.30 2.90
N PHE A 203 -11.80 -5.45 2.87
CA PHE A 203 -12.70 -5.24 4.01
C PHE A 203 -13.42 -6.54 4.42
N CYS A 204 -13.89 -7.32 3.45
CA CYS A 204 -14.54 -8.60 3.71
C CYS A 204 -13.57 -9.64 4.30
N MET A 205 -12.35 -9.74 3.76
CA MET A 205 -11.31 -10.62 4.31
C MET A 205 -10.98 -10.25 5.77
N MET A 206 -10.80 -8.96 6.04
CA MET A 206 -10.57 -8.41 7.38
C MET A 206 -11.69 -8.75 8.36
N MET A 207 -12.95 -8.48 8.00
CA MET A 207 -14.10 -8.82 8.85
C MET A 207 -14.18 -10.32 9.11
N LYS A 208 -13.99 -11.15 8.08
CA LYS A 208 -14.02 -12.62 8.22
C LYS A 208 -12.93 -13.11 9.18
N ALA A 209 -11.70 -12.62 9.02
CA ALA A 209 -10.59 -13.00 9.90
C ALA A 209 -10.87 -12.64 11.36
N ILE A 210 -11.43 -11.46 11.64
CA ILE A 210 -11.81 -11.06 13.00
C ILE A 210 -12.92 -11.96 13.58
N ILE A 211 -13.95 -12.25 12.79
CA ILE A 211 -15.04 -13.16 13.19
C ILE A 211 -14.48 -14.55 13.51
N ILE A 212 -13.62 -15.11 12.65
CA ILE A 212 -12.96 -16.40 12.86
C ILE A 212 -12.09 -16.37 14.12
N LYS A 213 -11.32 -15.29 14.34
CA LYS A 213 -10.43 -15.19 15.50
C LYS A 213 -11.21 -15.21 16.80
N ALA A 214 -12.34 -14.51 16.85
CA ALA A 214 -13.21 -14.45 18.02
C ALA A 214 -13.99 -15.76 18.28
N ASP A 215 -14.19 -16.59 17.26
CA ASP A 215 -14.84 -17.89 17.42
C ASP A 215 -13.92 -18.89 18.13
N LYS A 216 -14.19 -19.13 19.42
CA LYS A 216 -13.47 -20.09 20.26
C LYS A 216 -13.69 -21.55 19.84
N LYS A 217 -14.72 -21.84 19.04
CA LYS A 217 -15.01 -23.20 18.54
C LYS A 217 -14.30 -23.49 17.22
N CYS A 218 -13.76 -22.48 16.55
CA CYS A 218 -13.05 -22.64 15.30
C CYS A 218 -11.62 -23.15 15.56
N CYS A 219 -11.37 -24.43 15.30
CA CYS A 219 -10.05 -25.04 15.48
C CYS A 219 -9.08 -24.69 14.34
N ASN A 220 -9.52 -24.76 13.08
CA ASN A 220 -8.68 -24.54 11.90
C ASN A 220 -8.96 -23.15 11.29
N LYS A 221 -8.51 -22.10 11.97
CA LYS A 221 -8.84 -20.72 11.62
C LYS A 221 -8.34 -20.31 10.22
N VAL A 222 -7.12 -20.70 9.86
CA VAL A 222 -6.53 -20.40 8.55
C VAL A 222 -7.33 -21.06 7.43
N ASP A 223 -7.65 -22.35 7.55
CA ASP A 223 -8.47 -23.08 6.57
C ASP A 223 -9.83 -22.41 6.35
N GLU A 224 -10.48 -21.94 7.41
CA GLU A 224 -11.78 -21.26 7.31
C GLU A 224 -11.68 -19.91 6.58
N LEU A 225 -10.57 -19.18 6.75
CA LEU A 225 -10.33 -17.96 5.98
C LEU A 225 -10.04 -18.27 4.51
N VAL A 226 -9.25 -19.30 4.23
CA VAL A 226 -8.92 -19.73 2.86
C VAL A 226 -10.18 -20.22 2.13
N LYS A 227 -11.01 -21.03 2.78
CA LYS A 227 -12.33 -21.46 2.24
C LYS A 227 -13.22 -20.27 1.91
N PHE A 228 -13.26 -19.26 2.77
CA PHE A 228 -14.01 -18.03 2.52
C PHE A 228 -13.51 -17.31 1.25
N CYS A 229 -12.19 -17.15 1.12
CA CYS A 229 -11.58 -16.54 -0.07
C CYS A 229 -11.87 -17.33 -1.36
N LEU A 230 -11.79 -18.67 -1.28
CA LEU A 230 -12.03 -19.57 -2.41
C LEU A 230 -13.50 -19.65 -2.84
N ASN A 231 -14.42 -19.67 -1.88
CA ASN A 231 -15.82 -20.04 -2.14
C ASN A 231 -16.79 -18.86 -2.13
N GLU A 232 -16.57 -17.87 -1.25
CA GLU A 232 -17.46 -16.72 -1.11
C GLU A 232 -16.93 -15.51 -1.89
N LEU A 233 -15.61 -15.24 -1.82
CA LEU A 233 -15.00 -14.10 -2.53
C LEU A 233 -14.44 -14.43 -3.92
N LYS A 234 -14.25 -15.72 -4.25
CA LYS A 234 -13.55 -16.21 -5.46
C LYS A 234 -12.28 -15.42 -5.81
N CYS A 235 -11.64 -14.83 -4.81
CA CYS A 235 -10.55 -13.89 -4.94
C CYS A 235 -9.53 -14.20 -3.86
N ILE A 236 -8.26 -14.22 -4.26
CA ILE A 236 -7.14 -14.50 -3.36
C ILE A 236 -6.16 -13.35 -3.54
N MET A 237 -6.16 -12.46 -2.55
CA MET A 237 -5.21 -11.37 -2.46
C MET A 237 -4.07 -11.86 -1.57
N ILE A 238 -2.99 -12.38 -2.18
CA ILE A 238 -1.98 -13.21 -1.50
C ILE A 238 -1.33 -12.45 -0.34
N ASN A 239 -0.94 -11.19 -0.54
CA ASN A 239 -0.26 -10.41 0.50
C ASN A 239 -1.19 -10.16 1.70
N GLU A 240 -2.43 -9.75 1.42
CA GLU A 240 -3.45 -9.51 2.44
C GLU A 240 -3.87 -10.82 3.14
N LEU A 241 -3.92 -11.94 2.40
CA LEU A 241 -4.18 -13.26 2.97
C LEU A 241 -3.06 -13.69 3.91
N TYR A 242 -1.80 -13.53 3.51
CA TYR A 242 -0.63 -13.85 4.34
C TYR A 242 -0.67 -13.07 5.66
N LEU A 243 -0.90 -11.75 5.60
CA LEU A 243 -1.05 -10.90 6.77
C LEU A 243 -2.16 -11.41 7.72
N LEU A 244 -3.31 -11.78 7.17
CA LEU A 244 -4.44 -12.27 7.96
C LEU A 244 -4.21 -13.68 8.52
N CYS A 245 -3.47 -14.54 7.83
CA CYS A 245 -3.04 -15.83 8.37
C CYS A 245 -2.15 -15.64 9.61
N LEU A 246 -1.13 -14.79 9.52
CA LEU A 246 -0.27 -14.45 10.66
C LEU A 246 -1.09 -13.89 11.84
N TYR A 247 -2.09 -13.06 11.56
CA TYR A 247 -3.02 -12.58 12.59
C TYR A 247 -3.80 -13.71 13.27
N LEU A 248 -4.29 -14.69 12.51
CA LEU A 248 -5.03 -15.85 13.04
C LEU A 248 -4.14 -16.79 13.86
N GLU A 249 -2.87 -16.92 13.49
CA GLU A 249 -1.85 -17.71 14.21
C GLU A 249 -1.30 -17.02 15.46
N ASN A 250 -1.75 -15.80 15.76
CA ASN A 250 -1.30 -14.98 16.89
C ASN A 250 0.16 -14.53 16.80
N ASN A 251 0.66 -14.30 15.59
CA ASN A 251 1.94 -13.62 15.40
C ASN A 251 1.92 -12.27 16.15
N GLN A 252 2.89 -12.09 17.05
CA GLN A 252 2.90 -10.95 17.96
C GLN A 252 3.20 -9.64 17.26
N ASP A 253 4.03 -9.64 16.23
CA ASP A 253 4.40 -8.42 15.51
C ASP A 253 3.18 -7.89 14.74
N VAL A 254 2.48 -8.78 14.04
CA VAL A 254 1.24 -8.46 13.32
C VAL A 254 0.14 -7.95 14.27
N ILE A 255 0.00 -8.56 15.46
CA ILE A 255 -0.98 -8.14 16.47
C ILE A 255 -0.62 -6.79 17.09
N LYS A 256 0.62 -6.61 17.53
CA LYS A 256 1.03 -5.42 18.30
C LYS A 256 1.10 -4.16 17.48
N HIS A 257 1.27 -4.28 16.17
CA HIS A 257 1.53 -3.15 15.29
C HIS A 257 0.32 -2.85 14.40
N THR A 258 -0.05 -3.76 13.51
CA THR A 258 -1.13 -3.52 12.53
C THR A 258 -2.52 -3.70 13.13
N PHE A 259 -2.71 -4.67 14.02
CA PHE A 259 -4.03 -5.02 14.56
C PHE A 259 -4.23 -4.64 16.03
N ALA A 260 -3.35 -3.81 16.59
CA ALA A 260 -3.37 -3.40 18.00
C ALA A 260 -4.68 -2.69 18.36
N LYS A 261 -5.32 -2.05 17.38
CA LYS A 261 -6.58 -1.32 17.51
C LYS A 261 -7.77 -2.26 17.79
N PHE A 262 -7.63 -3.58 17.67
CA PHE A 262 -8.69 -4.56 17.91
C PHE A 262 -8.68 -5.10 19.34
N HIS A 263 -9.14 -4.30 20.31
CA HIS A 263 -9.29 -4.70 21.72
C HIS A 263 -10.70 -4.41 22.25
N SER A 264 -11.04 -4.99 23.41
CA SER A 264 -12.39 -4.97 24.00
C SER A 264 -12.93 -3.58 24.42
N SER A 265 -12.12 -2.52 24.35
CA SER A 265 -12.45 -1.16 24.81
C SER A 265 -12.54 -0.10 23.70
N ILE A 266 -12.75 -0.50 22.44
CA ILE A 266 -12.83 0.43 21.29
C ILE A 266 -14.05 1.37 21.42
N LYS A 267 -13.77 2.66 21.66
CA LYS A 267 -14.78 3.73 21.84
C LYS A 267 -15.71 3.95 20.64
N ASN A 268 -15.29 3.62 19.42
CA ASN A 268 -16.03 3.91 18.18
C ASN A 268 -16.57 2.66 17.47
N GLY A 269 -16.63 1.53 18.16
CA GLY A 269 -17.10 0.25 17.64
C GLY A 269 -16.07 -0.49 16.77
N LEU A 270 -16.20 -1.83 16.74
CA LEU A 270 -15.33 -2.72 15.99
C LEU A 270 -15.34 -2.41 14.48
N GLU A 271 -16.50 -2.14 13.91
CA GLU A 271 -16.65 -1.85 12.47
C GLU A 271 -15.76 -0.70 11.99
N ASN A 272 -15.72 0.42 12.73
CA ASN A 272 -14.90 1.58 12.34
C ASN A 272 -13.40 1.26 12.44
N ALA A 273 -12.99 0.48 13.43
CA ALA A 273 -11.61 0.02 13.53
C ALA A 273 -11.23 -0.84 12.31
N VAL A 274 -12.13 -1.75 11.88
CA VAL A 274 -11.90 -2.57 10.68
C VAL A 274 -11.78 -1.68 9.45
N ARG A 275 -12.71 -0.72 9.26
CA ARG A 275 -12.69 0.21 8.11
C ARG A 275 -11.40 1.00 8.02
N ASN A 276 -10.94 1.57 9.13
CA ASN A 276 -9.69 2.35 9.14
C ASN A 276 -8.48 1.47 8.83
N THR A 277 -8.40 0.28 9.45
CA THR A 277 -7.30 -0.66 9.17
C THR A 277 -7.34 -1.18 7.72
N THR A 278 -8.52 -1.31 7.13
CA THR A 278 -8.65 -1.63 5.70
C THR A 278 -8.11 -0.51 4.82
N TRP A 279 -8.37 0.76 5.15
CA TRP A 279 -7.77 1.89 4.42
C TRP A 279 -6.24 1.93 4.56
N ASP A 280 -5.71 1.66 5.75
CA ASP A 280 -4.27 1.52 6.00
C ASP A 280 -3.63 0.51 5.02
N ILE A 281 -4.24 -0.68 4.86
CA ILE A 281 -3.79 -1.72 3.91
C ILE A 281 -4.05 -1.30 2.46
N TYR A 282 -5.18 -0.66 2.18
CA TYR A 282 -5.57 -0.30 0.82
C TYR A 282 -4.73 0.85 0.24
N HIS A 283 -4.27 1.78 1.07
CA HIS A 283 -3.28 2.79 0.66
C HIS A 283 -2.01 2.14 0.13
N ALA A 284 -1.55 1.08 0.78
CA ALA A 284 -0.38 0.35 0.28
C ALA A 284 -0.62 -0.20 -1.12
N ARG A 285 -1.82 -0.74 -1.36
CA ARG A 285 -2.23 -1.27 -2.66
C ARG A 285 -2.36 -0.19 -3.74
N LEU A 286 -2.89 0.98 -3.41
CA LEU A 286 -3.02 2.10 -4.35
C LEU A 286 -1.64 2.61 -4.77
N ILE A 287 -0.74 2.83 -3.81
CA ILE A 287 0.65 3.22 -4.11
C ILE A 287 1.30 2.16 -5.00
N GLU A 288 1.07 0.87 -4.73
CA GLU A 288 1.58 -0.21 -5.57
C GLU A 288 1.07 -0.21 -6.99
N GLN A 289 -0.15 0.28 -7.24
CA GLN A 289 -0.76 0.33 -8.57
C GLN A 289 -0.35 1.59 -9.33
N GLU A 290 -0.15 2.69 -8.61
CA GLU A 290 0.27 4.00 -9.16
C GLU A 290 1.78 4.10 -9.36
N MET A 291 2.55 3.26 -8.69
CA MET A 291 3.99 3.26 -8.73
C MET A 291 4.51 3.06 -10.16
N SER A 292 5.04 4.16 -10.72
CA SER A 292 5.96 4.13 -11.85
C SER A 292 7.36 4.29 -11.27
N LEU A 293 8.15 3.22 -11.15
CA LEU A 293 9.52 3.33 -10.64
C LEU A 293 10.47 4.01 -11.65
N TYR A 294 10.00 4.34 -12.84
CA TYR A 294 10.81 5.00 -13.85
C TYR A 294 10.00 5.96 -14.71
N ASP A 295 10.63 7.04 -15.11
CA ASP A 295 10.16 7.93 -16.16
C ASP A 295 11.11 7.83 -17.36
N GLU A 296 10.62 7.27 -18.47
CA GLU A 296 11.40 7.11 -19.69
C GLU A 296 11.87 8.44 -20.30
N LYS A 297 11.13 9.53 -20.10
CA LYS A 297 11.48 10.83 -20.67
C LYS A 297 12.63 11.48 -19.92
N THR A 298 12.60 11.38 -18.59
CA THR A 298 13.62 11.98 -17.71
C THR A 298 14.73 11.01 -17.33
N GLN A 299 14.56 9.72 -17.66
CA GLN A 299 15.46 8.62 -17.28
C GLN A 299 15.66 8.56 -15.76
N MET A 300 14.63 8.93 -15.00
CA MET A 300 14.67 8.99 -13.54
C MET A 300 13.95 7.83 -12.91
N VAL A 301 14.51 7.32 -11.82
CA VAL A 301 13.87 6.35 -10.95
C VAL A 301 13.03 7.10 -9.93
N ILE A 302 11.73 6.82 -9.84
CA ILE A 302 10.88 7.46 -8.84
C ILE A 302 10.74 6.51 -7.64
N LEU A 303 11.24 6.93 -6.49
CA LEU A 303 11.13 6.21 -5.23
C LEU A 303 9.92 6.70 -4.42
N PRO A 304 8.85 5.91 -4.35
CA PRO A 304 7.67 6.24 -3.55
C PRO A 304 7.89 6.04 -2.03
N TYR A 305 7.37 6.96 -1.25
CA TYR A 305 7.37 6.95 0.21
C TYR A 305 5.96 7.20 0.73
N PHE A 306 5.67 6.71 1.92
CA PHE A 306 4.44 6.99 2.63
C PHE A 306 4.74 7.82 3.88
N ALA A 307 4.14 9.01 3.97
CA ALA A 307 4.25 9.89 5.13
C ALA A 307 3.06 9.69 6.05
N THR A 308 3.30 9.21 7.27
CA THR A 308 2.25 8.93 8.27
C THR A 308 2.73 9.23 9.68
N ASN A 309 1.78 9.48 10.60
CA ASN A 309 2.04 9.43 12.04
C ASN A 309 1.42 8.21 12.73
N ASP A 310 0.94 7.24 11.94
CA ASP A 310 0.41 5.98 12.43
C ASP A 310 1.50 4.89 12.40
N ARG A 311 1.87 4.42 13.60
CA ARG A 311 2.87 3.38 13.76
C ARG A 311 2.43 2.04 13.16
N GLY A 312 1.13 1.73 13.16
CA GLY A 312 0.62 0.49 12.59
C GLY A 312 0.80 0.43 11.07
N VAL A 313 0.71 1.58 10.39
CA VAL A 313 0.97 1.68 8.94
C VAL A 313 2.46 1.58 8.64
N LYS A 314 3.32 2.21 9.45
CA LYS A 314 4.78 2.07 9.34
C LYS A 314 5.19 0.59 9.35
N ASP A 315 4.67 -0.17 10.31
CA ASP A 315 5.10 -1.53 10.54
C ASP A 315 4.48 -2.52 9.53
N TYR A 316 3.32 -2.19 8.92
CA TYR A 316 2.68 -3.02 7.89
C TYR A 316 3.64 -3.39 6.74
N TRP A 317 4.40 -2.41 6.25
CA TRP A 317 5.34 -2.59 5.14
C TRP A 317 6.49 -3.56 5.44
N SER A 318 6.79 -3.79 6.73
CA SER A 318 7.85 -4.70 7.15
C SER A 318 7.39 -6.15 7.35
N ILE A 319 6.08 -6.41 7.43
CA ILE A 319 5.53 -7.75 7.73
C ILE A 319 5.77 -8.72 6.57
N ASN A 320 5.56 -8.25 5.35
CA ASN A 320 5.88 -8.98 4.14
C ASN A 320 6.58 -8.02 3.19
N PRO A 321 7.92 -7.88 3.30
CA PRO A 321 8.65 -6.93 2.49
C PRO A 321 8.62 -7.36 1.02
N ARG A 322 8.74 -6.38 0.12
CA ARG A 322 8.88 -6.68 -1.30
C ARG A 322 10.23 -7.32 -1.56
N LYS A 323 10.21 -8.34 -2.41
CA LYS A 323 11.38 -8.96 -2.98
C LYS A 323 11.74 -8.27 -4.30
N MET A 324 10.73 -8.07 -5.14
CA MET A 324 10.93 -7.59 -6.51
C MET A 324 9.69 -6.87 -7.04
N VAL A 325 9.88 -5.90 -7.91
CA VAL A 325 8.83 -5.25 -8.69
C VAL A 325 9.20 -5.34 -10.15
N VAL A 326 8.30 -5.90 -10.96
CA VAL A 326 8.45 -5.94 -12.42
C VAL A 326 7.47 -4.91 -13.00
N ILE A 327 7.99 -3.91 -13.70
CA ILE A 327 7.17 -2.96 -14.43
C ILE A 327 7.12 -3.39 -15.88
N LYS A 328 5.93 -3.73 -16.36
CA LYS A 328 5.66 -4.09 -17.74
C LYS A 328 4.49 -3.24 -18.23
N ASP A 329 4.68 -2.50 -19.32
CA ASP A 329 3.63 -1.67 -19.93
C ASP A 329 2.97 -0.70 -18.92
N ASN A 330 3.80 -0.04 -18.09
CA ASN A 330 3.38 0.83 -16.98
C ASN A 330 2.50 0.14 -15.93
N ARG A 331 2.55 -1.20 -15.86
CA ARG A 331 1.86 -1.97 -14.83
C ARG A 331 2.88 -2.64 -13.92
N PRO A 332 2.90 -2.28 -12.63
CA PRO A 332 3.75 -2.95 -11.65
C PRO A 332 3.18 -4.31 -11.27
N ILE A 333 4.05 -5.31 -11.25
CA ILE A 333 3.80 -6.65 -10.70
C ILE A 333 4.68 -6.73 -9.46
N ASN A 334 4.05 -6.71 -8.28
CA ASN A 334 4.74 -6.78 -7.00
C ASN A 334 4.94 -8.25 -6.59
N ILE A 335 6.19 -8.61 -6.30
CA ILE A 335 6.59 -9.91 -5.75
C ILE A 335 7.11 -9.66 -4.34
N TYR A 336 6.51 -10.36 -3.38
CA TYR A 336 6.85 -10.28 -1.98
C TYR A 336 7.75 -11.43 -1.56
N ILE A 337 8.47 -11.27 -0.44
CA ILE A 337 9.31 -12.33 0.13
C ILE A 337 8.46 -13.56 0.45
N HIS A 338 7.35 -13.35 1.17
CA HIS A 338 6.39 -14.41 1.46
C HIS A 338 5.30 -14.45 0.39
N ASN A 339 5.03 -15.67 -0.06
CA ASN A 339 4.12 -15.95 -1.14
C ASN A 339 3.14 -17.07 -0.76
N ILE A 340 2.45 -17.64 -1.75
CA ILE A 340 1.46 -18.68 -1.50
C ILE A 340 2.05 -19.98 -0.93
N GLY A 341 3.32 -20.27 -1.20
CA GLY A 341 4.05 -21.40 -0.62
C GLY A 341 4.25 -21.26 0.89
N ASP A 342 4.48 -20.05 1.39
CA ASP A 342 4.55 -19.80 2.84
C ASP A 342 3.18 -20.04 3.50
N ILE A 343 2.09 -19.61 2.85
CA ILE A 343 0.72 -19.86 3.31
C ILE A 343 0.40 -21.36 3.33
N GLU A 344 0.97 -22.15 2.39
CA GLU A 344 0.79 -23.61 2.37
C GLU A 344 1.14 -24.26 3.71
N THR A 345 2.17 -23.75 4.39
CA THR A 345 2.63 -24.29 5.68
C THR A 345 1.64 -24.02 6.82
N MET A 346 0.77 -23.02 6.66
CA MET A 346 -0.26 -22.61 7.63
C MET A 346 -1.62 -23.29 7.36
N ILE A 347 -1.79 -23.92 6.18
CA ILE A 347 -3.02 -24.62 5.78
C ILE A 347 -2.96 -26.08 6.26
N ASN A 348 -3.98 -26.51 7.00
CA ASN A 348 -4.11 -27.88 7.47
C ASN A 348 -4.69 -28.80 6.37
N ASP A 349 -5.77 -28.38 5.70
CA ASP A 349 -6.31 -29.10 4.55
C ASP A 349 -5.58 -28.75 3.25
N LYS A 350 -4.61 -29.59 2.85
CA LYS A 350 -3.82 -29.40 1.62
C LYS A 350 -4.65 -29.32 0.34
N ASN A 351 -5.89 -29.83 0.32
CA ASN A 351 -6.77 -29.64 -0.84
C ASN A 351 -7.13 -28.17 -1.07
N LEU A 352 -7.15 -27.36 -0.01
CA LEU A 352 -7.36 -25.92 -0.14
C LEU A 352 -6.18 -25.27 -0.87
N TYR A 353 -4.94 -25.62 -0.52
CA TYR A 353 -3.76 -25.11 -1.22
C TYR A 353 -3.78 -25.48 -2.71
N TYR A 354 -4.06 -26.74 -3.05
CA TYR A 354 -4.16 -27.17 -4.45
C TYR A 354 -5.23 -26.40 -5.22
N GLN A 355 -6.36 -26.06 -4.59
CA GLN A 355 -7.37 -25.22 -5.23
C GLN A 355 -6.84 -23.80 -5.53
N ILE A 356 -5.92 -23.27 -4.74
CA ILE A 356 -5.32 -21.95 -4.98
C ILE A 356 -4.35 -21.99 -6.16
N VAL A 357 -3.44 -22.95 -6.19
CA VAL A 357 -2.34 -22.99 -7.16
C VAL A 357 -2.69 -23.65 -8.49
N ASP A 358 -3.74 -24.49 -8.53
CA ASP A 358 -4.16 -25.15 -9.77
C ASP A 358 -4.57 -24.12 -10.86
N PRO A 359 -3.96 -24.15 -12.05
CA PRO A 359 -4.25 -23.20 -13.13
C PRO A 359 -5.70 -23.19 -13.58
N SER A 360 -6.37 -24.36 -13.63
CA SER A 360 -7.77 -24.45 -14.06
C SER A 360 -8.69 -23.75 -13.06
N ASN A 361 -8.43 -23.92 -11.77
CA ASN A 361 -9.13 -23.23 -10.70
C ASN A 361 -8.86 -21.72 -10.70
N GLN A 362 -7.64 -21.28 -11.01
CA GLN A 362 -7.32 -19.86 -11.17
C GLN A 362 -8.09 -19.22 -12.32
N ILE A 363 -8.15 -19.88 -13.48
CA ILE A 363 -8.94 -19.43 -14.64
C ILE A 363 -10.42 -19.35 -14.28
N LYS A 364 -10.95 -20.38 -13.64
CA LYS A 364 -12.35 -20.41 -13.18
C LYS A 364 -12.66 -19.24 -12.26
N ARG A 365 -11.81 -18.96 -11.26
CA ARG A 365 -11.98 -17.81 -10.34
C ARG A 365 -11.96 -16.45 -11.06
N ARG A 366 -11.08 -16.27 -12.06
CA ARG A 366 -11.02 -15.03 -12.86
C ARG A 366 -12.33 -14.72 -13.58
N ILE A 367 -13.11 -15.75 -13.91
CA ILE A 367 -14.44 -15.61 -14.51
C ILE A 367 -15.48 -15.37 -13.41
N GLU A 368 -15.46 -16.20 -12.36
CA GLU A 368 -16.46 -16.16 -11.29
C GLU A 368 -16.44 -14.86 -10.48
N ILE A 369 -15.28 -14.22 -10.30
CA ILE A 369 -15.13 -12.99 -9.51
C ILE A 369 -16.06 -11.85 -9.99
N ASN A 370 -16.32 -11.79 -11.30
CA ASN A 370 -17.18 -10.76 -11.89
C ASN A 370 -18.66 -10.95 -11.53
N ASN A 371 -19.06 -12.17 -11.15
CA ASN A 371 -20.45 -12.51 -10.83
C ASN A 371 -20.77 -12.39 -9.34
N ILE A 372 -19.79 -12.00 -8.51
CA ILE A 372 -19.98 -11.91 -7.06
C ILE A 372 -20.73 -10.64 -6.69
N ASN A 373 -21.79 -10.83 -5.91
CA ASN A 373 -22.46 -9.76 -5.19
C ASN A 373 -21.70 -9.40 -3.92
N ILE A 374 -20.61 -8.64 -4.06
CA ILE A 374 -19.73 -8.28 -2.93
C ILE A 374 -20.46 -7.46 -1.86
N ILE A 375 -21.49 -6.69 -2.25
CA ILE A 375 -22.32 -5.90 -1.33
C ILE A 375 -23.08 -6.82 -0.37
N GLU A 376 -23.62 -7.94 -0.86
CA GLU A 376 -24.32 -8.93 -0.05
C GLU A 376 -23.38 -9.64 0.93
N VAL A 377 -22.20 -10.07 0.46
CA VAL A 377 -21.15 -10.67 1.31
C VAL A 377 -20.76 -9.68 2.42
N LYS A 378 -20.48 -8.43 2.07
CA LYS A 378 -20.16 -7.35 3.01
C LYS A 378 -21.27 -7.14 4.04
N THR A 379 -22.53 -7.08 3.60
CA THR A 379 -23.68 -6.88 4.48
C THR A 379 -23.86 -8.04 5.47
N SER A 380 -23.69 -9.28 5.01
CA SER A 380 -23.74 -10.48 5.84
C SER A 380 -22.64 -10.49 6.91
N LEU A 381 -21.41 -10.13 6.52
CA LEU A 381 -20.27 -10.03 7.45
C LEU A 381 -20.46 -8.92 8.48
N LEU A 382 -20.96 -7.75 8.07
CA LEU A 382 -21.27 -6.64 8.99
C LEU A 382 -22.29 -7.05 10.06
N ALA A 383 -23.34 -7.80 9.67
CA ALA A 383 -24.33 -8.32 10.61
C ALA A 383 -23.70 -9.29 11.63
N LYS A 384 -22.76 -10.14 11.20
CA LYS A 384 -22.03 -11.04 12.10
C LYS A 384 -21.06 -10.29 13.01
N LEU A 385 -20.33 -9.30 12.46
CA LEU A 385 -19.33 -8.51 13.18
C LEU A 385 -19.94 -7.76 14.37
N LYS A 386 -21.19 -7.26 14.24
CA LYS A 386 -21.91 -6.59 15.33
C LYS A 386 -22.12 -7.46 16.58
N ASN A 387 -22.07 -8.78 16.44
CA ASN A 387 -22.25 -9.73 17.53
C ASN A 387 -20.91 -10.31 18.05
N VAL A 388 -19.78 -9.87 17.49
CA VAL A 388 -18.46 -10.32 17.92
C VAL A 388 -18.09 -9.68 19.26
N THR A 389 -17.65 -10.51 20.21
CA THR A 389 -17.02 -10.07 21.46
C THR A 389 -15.54 -10.42 21.40
N ILE A 390 -14.67 -9.40 21.48
CA ILE A 390 -13.19 -9.53 21.42
C ILE A 390 -12.63 -9.70 22.83
#